data_AF-A0A6U5HY98-F1
#
_entry.id   AF-A0A6U5HY98-F1
#
_cell.length_a   1.000
_cell.length_b   1.000
_cell.length_c   1.000
_cell.angle_alpha   90.00
_cell.angle_beta   90.00
_cell.angle_gamma   90.00
#
_symmetry.space_group_name_H-M   'P 1'
#
loop_
_entity.id
_entity.type
_entity.pdbx_description
1 polymer ?
#
loop_
_entity_poly.entity_id
_entity_poly.type
_entity_poly.pdbx_seq_one_letter_code
_entity_poly.pdbx_strand_id
1 'polypeptide(L)'
;MSTYKRETGNGKRQTTNDQNSAQYFHWLVAAPLIGSIGCVLKAQESPKEEKGLWMHRHKSLGLLTAMVVAPRAAYRLWTFSRNSLPKLSGSSNMEHLAGTAGHIGLYGFMTVMPATGIAMGYYGGKGLPFFGTTFAGAVRTEENKAAHGGIAKQSFKIHKTLGTYGKYLIPVHVSAAFMHAYRGQSIFKRISIFRGPSY
;
A
#
# COMPACT_ATOMS: atom_id res chain seq x y z
N MET A 1 -20.11 -26.95 5.10
CA MET A 1 -19.48 -25.61 5.15
C MET A 1 -20.32 -24.66 4.30
N SER A 2 -21.26 -23.92 4.91
CA SER A 2 -22.26 -23.12 4.18
C SER A 2 -21.70 -21.74 3.86
N THR A 3 -21.47 -21.44 2.58
CA THR A 3 -21.10 -20.09 2.10
C THR A 3 -22.31 -19.16 2.20
N TYR A 4 -22.35 -18.29 3.21
CA TYR A 4 -23.36 -17.25 3.36
C TYR A 4 -23.23 -16.21 2.25
N LYS A 5 -24.22 -16.10 1.35
CA LYS A 5 -24.24 -15.13 0.25
C LYS A 5 -24.94 -13.85 0.71
N ARG A 6 -24.23 -12.72 0.68
CA ARG A 6 -24.83 -11.40 0.94
C ARG A 6 -25.23 -10.79 -0.40
N GLU A 7 -26.53 -10.69 -0.68
CA GLU A 7 -27.02 -9.97 -1.86
C GLU A 7 -26.85 -8.47 -1.64
N THR A 8 -26.07 -7.82 -2.49
CA THR A 8 -26.02 -6.36 -2.55
C THR A 8 -27.12 -5.89 -3.50
N GLY A 9 -27.80 -4.78 -3.20
CA GLY A 9 -28.98 -4.26 -3.90
C GLY A 9 -28.78 -3.82 -5.36
N ASN A 10 -27.80 -4.37 -6.07
CA ASN A 10 -27.54 -4.15 -7.49
C ASN A 10 -27.19 -5.47 -8.22
N GLY A 11 -27.75 -6.61 -7.78
CA GLY A 11 -27.62 -7.91 -8.46
C GLY A 11 -26.20 -8.53 -8.48
N LYS A 12 -25.19 -7.86 -7.90
CA LYS A 12 -23.80 -8.36 -7.88
C LYS A 12 -23.53 -9.10 -6.57
N ARG A 13 -23.30 -10.41 -6.69
CA ARG A 13 -23.01 -11.33 -5.57
C ARG A 13 -21.54 -11.18 -5.15
N GLN A 14 -21.31 -10.76 -3.91
CA GLN A 14 -19.98 -10.82 -3.29
C GLN A 14 -19.89 -12.08 -2.44
N THR A 15 -18.90 -12.94 -2.69
CA THR A 15 -18.70 -14.14 -1.86
C THR A 15 -17.95 -13.78 -0.57
N THR A 16 -18.14 -14.58 0.49
CA THR A 16 -17.37 -14.44 1.74
C THR A 16 -15.87 -14.55 1.52
N ASN A 17 -15.45 -15.38 0.57
CA ASN A 17 -14.04 -15.61 0.25
C ASN A 17 -13.41 -14.37 -0.39
N ASP A 18 -14.16 -13.65 -1.23
CA ASP A 18 -13.67 -12.43 -1.86
C ASP A 18 -13.46 -11.30 -0.84
N GLN A 19 -14.35 -11.21 0.16
CA GLN A 19 -14.23 -10.24 1.27
C GLN A 19 -13.01 -10.56 2.14
N ASN A 20 -12.86 -11.82 2.56
CA ASN A 20 -11.75 -12.24 3.42
C ASN A 20 -10.40 -11.98 2.72
N SER A 21 -10.29 -12.29 1.44
CA SER A 21 -9.09 -12.04 0.65
C SER A 21 -8.72 -10.55 0.62
N ALA A 22 -9.71 -9.67 0.41
CA ALA A 22 -9.48 -8.23 0.38
C ALA A 22 -9.00 -7.68 1.74
N GLN A 23 -9.51 -8.23 2.84
CA GLN A 23 -9.12 -7.90 4.21
C GLN A 23 -7.69 -8.34 4.51
N TYR A 24 -7.31 -9.57 4.15
CA TYR A 24 -5.93 -10.04 4.29
C TYR A 24 -4.95 -9.18 3.49
N PHE A 25 -5.23 -8.95 2.21
CA PHE A 25 -4.38 -8.09 1.39
C PHE A 25 -4.30 -6.66 1.92
N HIS A 26 -5.34 -6.15 2.57
CA HIS A 26 -5.30 -4.80 3.15
C HIS A 26 -4.22 -4.74 4.24
N TRP A 27 -4.25 -5.66 5.20
CA TRP A 27 -3.28 -5.67 6.29
C TRP A 27 -1.89 -6.12 5.88
N LEU A 28 -1.78 -7.08 4.95
CA LEU A 28 -0.49 -7.53 4.40
C LEU A 28 0.24 -6.41 3.65
N VAL A 29 -0.48 -5.43 3.08
CA VAL A 29 0.13 -4.22 2.51
C VAL A 29 0.35 -3.16 3.59
N ALA A 30 -0.65 -2.90 4.44
CA ALA A 30 -0.60 -1.82 5.41
C ALA A 30 0.56 -1.97 6.42
N ALA A 31 0.79 -3.18 6.94
CA ALA A 31 1.81 -3.43 7.95
C ALA A 31 3.25 -3.11 7.44
N PRO A 32 3.75 -3.72 6.34
CA PRO A 32 5.09 -3.40 5.85
C PRO A 32 5.18 -1.99 5.28
N LEU A 33 4.10 -1.44 4.71
CA LEU A 33 4.10 -0.05 4.23
C LEU A 33 4.31 0.93 5.38
N ILE A 34 3.51 0.85 6.44
CA ILE A 34 3.63 1.72 7.62
C ILE A 34 4.99 1.54 8.27
N GLY A 35 5.47 0.30 8.42
CA GLY A 35 6.80 0.02 8.94
C GLY A 35 7.92 0.65 8.11
N SER A 36 7.80 0.61 6.77
CA SER A 36 8.74 1.25 5.85
C SER A 36 8.76 2.78 6.03
N ILE A 37 7.59 3.42 6.18
CA ILE A 37 7.51 4.86 6.47
C ILE A 37 8.14 5.19 7.82
N GLY A 38 7.82 4.44 8.87
CA GLY A 38 8.42 4.61 10.20
C GLY A 38 9.94 4.52 10.16
N CYS A 39 10.49 3.57 9.40
CA CYS A 39 11.94 3.43 9.23
C CYS A 39 12.59 4.65 8.56
N VAL A 40 11.98 5.21 7.49
CA VAL A 40 12.57 6.39 6.83
C VAL A 40 12.43 7.65 7.67
N LEU A 41 11.34 7.81 8.42
CA LEU A 41 11.17 8.91 9.38
C LEU A 41 12.25 8.83 10.46
N LYS A 42 12.45 7.65 11.05
CA LYS A 42 13.52 7.44 12.03
C LYS A 42 14.89 7.70 11.41
N ALA A 43 15.14 7.25 10.18
CA ALA A 43 16.41 7.50 9.47
C ALA A 43 16.69 9.00 9.22
N GLN A 44 15.64 9.84 9.13
CA GLN A 44 15.78 11.28 8.93
C GLN A 44 16.24 12.01 10.20
N GLU A 45 15.90 11.47 11.37
CA GLU A 45 16.23 12.01 12.70
C GLU A 45 17.48 11.35 13.31
N SER A 46 17.92 10.22 12.75
CA SER A 46 19.04 9.45 13.31
C SER A 46 20.41 10.02 12.92
N PRO A 47 21.43 9.84 13.78
CA PRO A 47 22.84 10.08 13.43
C PRO A 47 23.30 9.28 12.19
N LYS A 48 24.42 9.69 11.60
CA LYS A 48 24.93 9.14 10.33
C LYS A 48 25.21 7.63 10.43
N GLU A 49 25.62 7.17 11.61
CA GLU A 49 26.00 5.80 11.95
C GLU A 49 24.78 4.87 11.90
N GLU A 50 23.64 5.31 12.44
CA GLU A 50 22.40 4.52 12.49
C GLU A 50 21.55 4.65 11.22
N LYS A 51 21.73 5.74 10.47
CA LYS A 51 20.94 6.03 9.26
C LYS A 51 20.98 4.90 8.23
N GLY A 52 22.13 4.24 8.08
CA GLY A 52 22.29 3.11 7.16
C GLY A 52 21.38 1.93 7.53
N LEU A 53 21.31 1.59 8.81
CA LEU A 53 20.47 0.51 9.33
C LEU A 53 18.99 0.77 9.09
N TRP A 54 18.52 1.98 9.41
CA TRP A 54 17.12 2.36 9.20
C TRP A 54 16.75 2.41 7.71
N MET A 55 17.65 2.89 6.85
CA MET A 55 17.44 2.86 5.40
C MET A 55 17.44 1.43 4.82
N HIS A 56 18.22 0.51 5.38
CA HIS A 56 18.18 -0.90 5.01
C HIS A 56 16.82 -1.54 5.31
N ARG A 57 16.30 -1.29 6.53
CA ARG A 57 14.97 -1.74 6.95
C ARG A 57 13.86 -1.11 6.10
N HIS A 58 13.93 0.18 5.83
CA HIS A 58 13.01 0.90 4.95
C HIS A 58 12.91 0.25 3.56
N LYS A 59 14.06 -0.02 2.93
CA LYS A 59 14.14 -0.68 1.61
C LYS A 59 13.59 -2.10 1.65
N SER A 60 13.92 -2.87 2.69
CA SER A 60 13.46 -4.25 2.85
C SER A 60 11.94 -4.33 2.98
N LEU A 61 11.35 -3.50 3.85
CA LEU A 61 9.91 -3.40 4.03
C LEU A 61 9.21 -2.81 2.80
N GLY A 62 9.85 -1.87 2.10
CA GLY A 62 9.36 -1.33 0.83
C GLY A 62 9.31 -2.39 -0.26
N LEU A 63 10.33 -3.24 -0.35
CA LEU A 63 10.37 -4.36 -1.31
C LEU A 63 9.35 -5.44 -0.94
N LEU A 64 9.19 -5.77 0.35
CA LEU A 64 8.13 -6.66 0.82
C LEU A 64 6.75 -6.12 0.45
N THR A 65 6.53 -4.81 0.63
CA THR A 65 5.30 -4.14 0.21
C THR A 65 5.07 -4.30 -1.29
N ALA A 66 6.11 -4.15 -2.12
CA ALA A 66 6.03 -4.36 -3.56
C ALA A 66 5.53 -5.77 -3.92
N MET A 67 6.11 -6.79 -3.28
CA MET A 67 5.76 -8.20 -3.49
C MET A 67 4.30 -8.50 -3.14
N VAL A 68 3.72 -7.82 -2.14
CA VAL A 68 2.32 -7.99 -1.75
C VAL A 68 1.38 -7.11 -2.59
N VAL A 69 1.81 -5.91 -3.00
CA VAL A 69 1.00 -4.99 -3.80
C VAL A 69 0.72 -5.58 -5.18
N ALA A 70 1.69 -6.24 -5.82
CA ALA A 70 1.49 -6.85 -7.14
C ALA A 70 0.28 -7.81 -7.19
N PRO A 71 0.19 -8.86 -6.35
CA PRO A 71 -0.99 -9.74 -6.31
C PRO A 71 -2.24 -9.01 -5.82
N ARG A 72 -2.13 -8.03 -4.90
CA ARG A 72 -3.29 -7.22 -4.48
C ARG A 72 -3.88 -6.40 -5.63
N ALA A 73 -3.04 -5.79 -6.45
CA ALA A 73 -3.46 -5.01 -7.61
C ALA A 73 -4.10 -5.92 -8.66
N ALA A 74 -3.48 -7.06 -8.97
CA ALA A 74 -4.04 -8.07 -9.86
C ALA A 74 -5.41 -8.59 -9.36
N TYR A 75 -5.52 -8.91 -8.06
CA TYR A 75 -6.76 -9.32 -7.44
C TYR A 75 -7.85 -8.23 -7.53
N ARG A 76 -7.49 -6.96 -7.31
CA ARG A 76 -8.43 -5.86 -7.43
C ARG A 76 -8.94 -5.69 -8.86
N LEU A 77 -8.06 -5.81 -9.86
CA LEU A 77 -8.44 -5.74 -11.28
C LEU A 77 -9.36 -6.91 -11.64
N TRP A 78 -9.02 -8.14 -11.23
CA TRP A 78 -9.83 -9.33 -11.48
C TRP A 78 -11.21 -9.32 -10.79
N THR A 79 -11.30 -8.66 -9.64
CA THR A 79 -12.57 -8.52 -8.89
C THR A 79 -13.25 -7.17 -9.09
N PHE A 80 -12.75 -6.31 -9.99
CA PHE A 80 -13.21 -4.93 -10.13
C PHE A 80 -14.71 -4.84 -10.42
N SER A 81 -15.20 -5.70 -11.31
CA SER A 81 -16.61 -5.77 -11.72
C SER A 81 -17.54 -6.36 -10.65
N ARG A 82 -17.00 -7.14 -9.70
CA ARG A 82 -17.74 -7.95 -8.71
C ARG A 82 -17.76 -7.36 -7.30
N ASN A 83 -16.74 -6.58 -6.94
CA ASN A 83 -16.53 -6.05 -5.58
C ASN A 83 -16.76 -4.54 -5.49
N SER A 84 -17.93 -4.05 -5.95
CA SER A 84 -18.34 -2.68 -5.59
C SER A 84 -18.94 -2.71 -4.19
N LEU A 85 -18.22 -2.15 -3.21
CA LEU A 85 -18.76 -2.03 -1.87
C LEU A 85 -19.85 -0.96 -1.85
N PRO A 86 -21.04 -1.26 -1.31
CA PRO A 86 -22.08 -0.25 -1.20
C PRO A 86 -21.60 0.88 -0.28
N LYS A 87 -22.14 2.07 -0.54
CA LYS A 87 -22.01 3.25 0.30
C LYS A 87 -22.24 2.88 1.77
N LEU A 88 -21.43 3.45 2.66
CA LEU A 88 -21.55 3.18 4.09
C LEU A 88 -22.87 3.78 4.59
N SER A 89 -23.62 3.02 5.39
CA SER A 89 -24.89 3.50 5.93
C SER A 89 -24.66 4.77 6.76
N GLY A 90 -25.48 5.79 6.53
CA GLY A 90 -25.37 7.09 7.18
C GLY A 90 -24.24 7.99 6.65
N SER A 91 -23.52 7.62 5.58
CA SER A 91 -22.54 8.53 4.96
C SER A 91 -23.21 9.45 3.94
N SER A 92 -22.65 10.64 3.71
CA SER A 92 -23.10 11.54 2.64
C SER A 92 -22.55 11.10 1.27
N ASN A 93 -23.11 11.63 0.18
CA ASN A 93 -22.58 11.36 -1.18
C ASN A 93 -21.17 11.93 -1.35
N MET A 94 -20.90 13.06 -0.69
CA MET A 94 -19.59 13.72 -0.73
C MET A 94 -18.54 12.89 0.02
N GLU A 95 -18.88 12.30 1.16
CA GLU A 95 -18.01 11.36 1.89
C GLU A 95 -17.72 10.10 1.07
N HIS A 96 -18.72 9.59 0.35
CA HIS A 96 -18.53 8.44 -0.54
C HIS A 96 -17.57 8.77 -1.70
N LEU A 97 -17.71 9.94 -2.31
CA LEU A 97 -16.81 10.42 -3.36
C LEU A 97 -15.39 10.62 -2.83
N ALA A 98 -15.24 11.29 -1.68
CA ALA A 98 -13.96 11.51 -1.03
C ALA A 98 -13.28 10.18 -0.66
N GLY A 99 -14.04 9.21 -0.13
CA GLY A 99 -13.55 7.87 0.14
C GLY A 99 -13.09 7.16 -1.14
N THR A 100 -13.84 7.28 -2.23
CA THR A 100 -13.46 6.69 -3.53
C THR A 100 -12.17 7.31 -4.06
N ALA A 101 -12.07 8.64 -4.08
CA ALA A 101 -10.88 9.36 -4.52
C ALA A 101 -9.65 9.02 -3.64
N GLY A 102 -9.83 8.96 -2.32
CA GLY A 102 -8.78 8.58 -1.38
C GLY A 102 -8.26 7.15 -1.63
N HIS A 103 -9.15 6.19 -1.88
CA HIS A 103 -8.73 4.84 -2.26
C HIS A 103 -7.99 4.82 -3.59
N ILE A 104 -8.46 5.53 -4.63
CA ILE A 104 -7.75 5.62 -5.92
C ILE A 104 -6.34 6.20 -5.71
N GLY A 105 -6.23 7.28 -4.94
CA GLY A 105 -4.94 7.89 -4.57
C GLY A 105 -4.02 6.92 -3.85
N LEU A 106 -4.54 6.15 -2.89
CA LEU A 106 -3.78 5.12 -2.17
C LEU A 106 -3.36 3.95 -3.06
N TYR A 107 -4.20 3.52 -4.01
CA TYR A 107 -3.84 2.50 -5.00
C TYR A 107 -2.70 2.99 -5.90
N GLY A 108 -2.76 4.25 -6.36
CA GLY A 108 -1.67 4.88 -7.10
C GLY A 108 -0.40 4.96 -6.26
N PHE A 109 -0.50 5.48 -5.03
CA PHE A 109 0.61 5.60 -4.09
C PHE A 109 1.27 4.25 -3.81
N MET A 110 0.51 3.23 -3.40
CA MET A 110 1.06 1.93 -3.04
C MET A 110 1.69 1.18 -4.22
N THR A 111 1.38 1.57 -5.46
CA THR A 111 1.94 0.97 -6.69
C THR A 111 3.19 1.73 -7.14
N VAL A 112 3.08 3.05 -7.31
CA VAL A 112 4.17 3.89 -7.82
C VAL A 112 5.32 4.00 -6.82
N MET A 113 5.01 4.04 -5.52
CA MET A 113 6.02 4.13 -4.46
C MET A 113 7.03 2.97 -4.50
N PRO A 114 6.62 1.69 -4.37
CA PRO A 114 7.56 0.58 -4.46
C PRO A 114 8.17 0.43 -5.85
N ALA A 115 7.43 0.69 -6.94
CA ALA A 115 7.97 0.60 -8.30
C ALA A 115 9.16 1.56 -8.50
N THR A 116 9.02 2.81 -8.06
CA THR A 116 10.12 3.78 -8.10
C THR A 116 11.27 3.41 -7.18
N GLY A 117 11.00 2.84 -5.99
CA GLY A 117 12.03 2.34 -5.09
C GLY A 117 12.85 1.19 -5.69
N ILE A 118 12.19 0.25 -6.38
CA ILE A 118 12.84 -0.84 -7.12
C ILE A 118 13.68 -0.27 -8.26
N ALA A 119 13.11 0.61 -9.07
CA ALA A 119 13.83 1.24 -10.19
C ALA A 119 15.09 1.97 -9.71
N MET A 120 15.03 2.69 -8.59
CA MET A 120 16.20 3.34 -7.99
C MET A 120 17.30 2.36 -7.58
N GLY A 121 16.94 1.27 -6.90
CA GLY A 121 17.93 0.29 -6.42
C GLY A 121 18.53 -0.53 -7.56
N TYR A 122 17.69 -0.95 -8.49
CA TYR A 122 18.06 -1.75 -9.64
C TYR A 122 18.93 -0.95 -10.62
N TYR A 123 18.42 0.15 -11.18
CA TYR A 123 19.15 0.97 -12.16
C TYR A 123 20.26 1.81 -11.53
N GLY A 124 20.20 2.06 -10.22
CA GLY A 124 21.29 2.71 -9.48
C GLY A 124 22.49 1.80 -9.21
N GLY A 125 22.41 0.51 -9.57
CA GLY A 125 23.49 -0.46 -9.41
C GLY A 125 23.85 -0.79 -7.96
N LYS A 126 22.97 -0.44 -7.00
CA LYS A 126 23.14 -0.73 -5.57
C LYS A 126 22.43 -2.02 -5.13
N GLY A 127 21.63 -2.59 -6.03
CA GLY A 127 20.77 -3.73 -5.73
C GLY A 127 19.54 -3.36 -4.90
N LEU A 128 18.79 -4.39 -4.51
CA LEU A 128 17.58 -4.29 -3.72
C LEU A 128 17.80 -5.00 -2.38
N PRO A 129 18.18 -4.27 -1.32
CA PRO A 129 18.36 -4.86 0.00
C PRO A 129 17.06 -5.45 0.52
N PHE A 130 17.13 -6.67 1.04
CA PHE A 130 15.98 -7.42 1.54
C PHE A 130 16.36 -8.24 2.77
N PHE A 131 16.17 -7.64 3.94
CA PHE A 131 16.47 -8.24 5.24
C PHE A 131 17.90 -8.81 5.29
N GLY A 132 18.08 -10.12 5.36
CA GLY A 132 19.39 -10.76 5.42
C GLY A 132 20.08 -10.94 4.05
N THR A 133 19.45 -10.52 2.94
CA THR A 133 19.99 -10.67 1.59
C THR A 133 19.91 -9.36 0.79
N THR A 134 20.48 -9.35 -0.41
CA THR A 134 20.37 -8.25 -1.38
C THR A 134 20.22 -8.84 -2.77
N PHE A 135 19.13 -8.50 -3.46
CA PHE A 135 18.97 -8.88 -4.86
C PHE A 135 19.86 -8.01 -5.73
N ALA A 136 20.48 -8.62 -6.75
CA ALA A 136 21.35 -7.92 -7.68
C ALA A 136 20.57 -6.84 -8.45
N GLY A 137 21.22 -5.68 -8.62
CA GLY A 137 20.75 -4.64 -9.53
C GLY A 137 21.38 -4.80 -10.91
N ALA A 138 21.16 -3.81 -11.78
CA ALA A 138 21.93 -3.71 -13.02
C ALA A 138 23.43 -3.61 -12.71
N VAL A 139 24.25 -4.26 -13.55
CA VAL A 139 25.72 -4.23 -13.40
C VAL A 139 26.20 -2.78 -13.46
N ARG A 140 27.07 -2.40 -12.53
CA ARG A 140 27.52 -1.02 -12.39
C ARG A 140 28.67 -0.71 -13.37
N THR A 141 28.33 -0.47 -14.62
CA THR A 141 29.24 0.02 -15.68
C THR A 141 28.94 1.47 -16.03
N GLU A 142 29.92 2.20 -16.61
CA GLU A 142 29.68 3.56 -17.11
C GLU A 142 28.65 3.56 -18.26
N GLU A 143 28.61 2.50 -19.07
CA GLU A 143 27.58 2.28 -20.09
C GLU A 143 26.17 2.18 -19.48
N ASN A 144 25.97 1.32 -18.47
CA ASN A 144 24.67 1.18 -17.81
C ASN A 144 24.27 2.46 -17.06
N LYS A 145 25.24 3.19 -16.52
CA LYS A 145 25.01 4.50 -15.90
C LYS A 145 24.59 5.55 -16.93
N ALA A 146 25.18 5.56 -18.12
CA ALA A 146 24.77 6.43 -19.22
C ALA A 146 23.36 6.06 -19.74
N ALA A 147 23.08 4.77 -19.91
CA ALA A 147 21.80 4.28 -20.40
C ALA A 147 20.64 4.42 -19.40
N HIS A 148 20.90 4.22 -18.10
CA HIS A 148 19.83 4.07 -17.09
C HIS A 148 19.94 5.00 -15.88
N GLY A 149 21.03 5.78 -15.75
CA GLY A 149 21.22 6.71 -14.63
C GLY A 149 20.12 7.78 -14.55
N GLY A 150 19.57 8.19 -15.71
CA GLY A 150 18.41 9.08 -15.79
C GLY A 150 17.16 8.49 -15.12
N ILE A 151 16.91 7.19 -15.32
CA ILE A 151 15.77 6.47 -14.73
C ILE A 151 15.92 6.42 -13.20
N ALA A 152 17.10 6.08 -12.70
CA ALA A 152 17.36 6.04 -11.26
C ALA A 152 17.17 7.43 -10.60
N LYS A 153 17.68 8.49 -11.24
CA LYS A 153 17.54 9.88 -10.74
C LYS A 153 16.09 10.35 -10.76
N GLN A 154 15.36 10.08 -11.84
CA GLN A 154 13.95 10.45 -11.95
C GLN A 154 13.10 9.67 -10.94
N SER A 155 13.36 8.37 -10.80
CA SER A 155 12.68 7.52 -9.82
C SER A 155 12.91 8.03 -8.39
N PHE A 156 14.13 8.46 -8.06
CA PHE A 156 14.43 9.08 -6.76
C PHE A 156 13.61 10.35 -6.52
N LYS A 157 13.51 11.24 -7.52
CA LYS A 157 12.68 12.45 -7.40
C LYS A 157 11.23 12.10 -7.13
N ILE A 158 10.64 11.21 -7.95
CA ILE A 158 9.25 10.79 -7.80
C ILE A 158 9.03 10.13 -6.44
N HIS A 159 9.91 9.21 -6.04
CA HIS A 159 9.82 8.49 -4.76
C HIS A 159 9.87 9.45 -3.57
N LYS A 160 10.80 10.41 -3.57
CA LYS A 160 10.92 11.42 -2.51
C LYS A 160 9.69 12.33 -2.46
N THR A 161 9.20 12.79 -3.61
CA THR A 161 8.02 13.64 -3.71
C THR A 161 6.77 12.91 -3.20
N LEU A 162 6.49 11.73 -3.73
CA LEU A 162 5.37 10.91 -3.26
C LEU A 162 5.52 10.57 -1.78
N GLY A 163 6.74 10.30 -1.30
CA GLY A 163 6.99 9.93 0.09
C GLY A 163 6.66 11.08 1.04
N THR A 164 6.91 12.31 0.60
CA THR A 164 6.55 13.53 1.34
C THR A 164 5.03 13.66 1.48
N TYR A 165 4.27 13.45 0.40
CA TYR A 165 2.80 13.47 0.46
C TYR A 165 2.22 12.25 1.20
N GLY A 166 2.86 11.09 1.09
CA GLY A 166 2.46 9.84 1.75
C GLY A 166 2.41 9.95 3.28
N LYS A 167 3.30 10.78 3.86
CA LYS A 167 3.30 11.11 5.29
C LYS A 167 1.98 11.72 5.76
N TYR A 168 1.24 12.40 4.89
CA TYR A 168 -0.05 13.01 5.20
C TYR A 168 -1.22 12.17 4.71
N LEU A 169 -1.09 11.56 3.53
CA LEU A 169 -2.15 10.75 2.92
C LEU A 169 -2.59 9.59 3.82
N ILE A 170 -1.64 8.86 4.42
CA ILE A 170 -1.96 7.71 5.28
C ILE A 170 -2.64 8.15 6.57
N PRO A 171 -2.11 9.13 7.35
CA PRO A 171 -2.83 9.62 8.54
C PRO A 171 -4.21 10.16 8.23
N VAL A 172 -4.41 10.87 7.11
CA VAL A 172 -5.73 11.35 6.69
C VAL A 172 -6.68 10.18 6.44
N HIS A 173 -6.24 9.14 5.72
CA HIS A 173 -7.03 7.94 5.48
C HIS A 173 -7.42 7.22 6.78
N VAL A 174 -6.45 7.04 7.69
CA VAL A 174 -6.67 6.39 8.99
C VAL A 174 -7.63 7.23 9.84
N SER A 175 -7.44 8.55 9.90
CA SER A 175 -8.30 9.47 10.65
C SER A 175 -9.73 9.48 10.13
N ALA A 176 -9.93 9.40 8.81
CA ALA A 176 -11.25 9.27 8.22
C ALA A 176 -11.95 7.96 8.64
N ALA A 177 -11.22 6.85 8.70
CA ALA A 177 -11.76 5.60 9.22
C ALA A 177 -12.16 5.71 10.70
N PHE A 178 -11.35 6.35 11.54
CA PHE A 178 -11.72 6.61 12.93
C PHE A 178 -12.93 7.53 13.06
N MET A 179 -13.05 8.57 12.23
CA MET A 179 -14.22 9.46 12.22
C MET A 179 -15.50 8.71 11.89
N HIS A 180 -15.47 7.82 10.89
CA HIS A 180 -16.61 6.96 10.57
C HIS A 180 -16.99 6.04 11.74
N ALA A 181 -16.00 5.46 12.43
CA ALA A 181 -16.25 4.63 13.60
C ALA A 181 -16.81 5.41 14.79
N TYR A 182 -16.30 6.62 15.05
CA TYR A 182 -16.80 7.52 16.09
C TYR A 182 -18.27 7.89 15.86
N ARG A 183 -18.70 8.00 14.60
CA ARG A 183 -20.10 8.21 14.21
C ARG A 183 -20.96 6.93 14.21
N GLY A 184 -20.49 5.85 14.82
CA GLY A 184 -21.20 4.57 14.95
C GLY A 184 -21.23 3.73 13.67
N GLN A 185 -20.48 4.11 12.63
CA GLN A 185 -20.49 3.36 11.38
C GLN A 185 -19.52 2.19 11.43
N SER A 186 -19.93 1.06 10.86
CA SER A 186 -19.20 -0.21 10.93
C SER A 186 -18.03 -0.33 9.93
N ILE A 187 -17.23 0.72 9.78
CA ILE A 187 -16.11 0.78 8.82
C ILE A 187 -15.04 -0.29 9.12
N PHE A 188 -14.67 -0.48 10.39
CA PHE A 188 -13.66 -1.47 10.78
C PHE A 188 -14.10 -2.92 10.52
N LYS A 189 -15.42 -3.20 10.53
CA LYS A 189 -15.93 -4.53 10.14
C LYS A 189 -15.64 -4.87 8.66
N ARG A 190 -15.37 -3.87 7.81
CA ARG A 190 -15.01 -4.07 6.40
C ARG A 190 -13.55 -4.48 6.22
N ILE A 191 -12.69 -4.23 7.20
CA ILE A 191 -11.26 -4.55 7.15
C ILE A 191 -10.81 -5.57 8.21
N SER A 192 -11.64 -5.91 9.21
CA SER A 192 -11.26 -6.86 10.25
C SER A 192 -11.04 -8.28 9.71
N ILE A 193 -9.93 -8.90 10.09
CA ILE A 193 -9.64 -10.33 9.84
C ILE A 193 -10.34 -11.24 10.85
N PHE A 194 -10.70 -10.72 12.03
CA PHE A 194 -11.43 -11.45 13.07
C PHE A 194 -12.89 -10.98 13.06
N ARG A 195 -13.83 -11.86 12.70
CA ARG A 195 -15.25 -11.59 12.88
C ARG A 195 -15.74 -12.25 14.17
N GLY A 196 -16.19 -11.43 15.13
CA GLY A 196 -17.17 -11.87 16.12
C GLY A 196 -18.56 -12.02 15.46
N PRO A 197 -19.46 -12.81 16.06
CA PRO A 197 -20.78 -13.11 15.48
C PRO A 197 -21.57 -11.83 15.18
N SER A 198 -22.30 -11.86 14.06
CA SER A 198 -23.29 -10.82 13.73
C SER A 198 -24.57 -11.19 14.47
N TYR A 199 -24.85 -10.52 15.58
CA TYR A 199 -26.20 -10.45 16.13
C TYR A 199 -26.92 -9.29 15.46
#